data_AF-A0A7S0QGF7-F1
#
_entry.id   AF-A0A7S0QGF7-F1
#
_cell.length_a   1.000
_cell.length_b   1.000
_cell.length_c   1.000
_cell.angle_alpha   90.00
_cell.angle_beta   90.00
_cell.angle_gamma   90.00
#
_symmetry.space_group_name_H-M   'P 1'
#
loop_
_entity.id
_entity.type
_entity.pdbx_description
1 polymer ?
#
loop_
_entity_poly.entity_id
_entity_poly.type
_entity_poly.pdbx_seq_one_letter_code
_entity_poly.pdbx_strand_id
1 'polypeptide(L)'
;FCKEHNAEHFSSALSGEIGSNPYMAQFSNLAKELNVVIPFSFFERSNQVFYNTVVMLDSNGEVLGKYRKSHIPTGPGYQEKYYFSPGDTGFKVFQTRKGAVGVGICWDQWFPECARCLALGGA
;
A
#
# COMPACT_ATOMS: atom_id res chain seq x y z
N PHE A 1 13.83 -10.73 -2.32
CA PHE A 1 13.30 -9.37 -2.10
C PHE A 1 12.74 -9.24 -0.68
N CYS A 2 13.07 -8.27 0.15
CA CYS A 2 13.91 -7.08 0.09
C CYS A 2 15.01 -7.18 1.17
N LYS A 3 15.78 -8.28 1.16
CA LYS A 3 16.81 -8.62 2.17
C LYS A 3 18.23 -8.17 1.78
N GLU A 4 18.41 -7.80 0.50
CA GLU A 4 19.69 -7.46 -0.14
C GLU A 4 19.48 -6.27 -1.08
N HIS A 5 20.56 -5.69 -1.61
CA HIS A 5 20.50 -4.71 -2.70
C HIS A 5 20.69 -5.42 -4.03
N ASN A 6 19.62 -5.56 -4.79
CA ASN A 6 19.63 -6.18 -6.11
C ASN A 6 18.71 -5.40 -7.05
N ALA A 7 19.31 -4.74 -8.05
CA ALA A 7 18.60 -3.89 -8.99
C ALA A 7 17.61 -4.66 -9.88
N GLU A 8 17.79 -5.97 -10.08
CA GLU A 8 16.86 -6.78 -10.89
C GLU A 8 15.45 -6.78 -10.29
N HIS A 9 15.33 -6.63 -8.97
CA HIS A 9 14.03 -6.60 -8.31
C HIS A 9 13.15 -5.42 -8.73
N PHE A 10 13.72 -4.29 -9.20
CA PHE A 10 12.92 -3.17 -9.73
C PHE A 10 12.07 -3.56 -10.94
N SER A 11 12.46 -4.60 -11.69
CA SER A 11 11.67 -5.12 -12.82
C SER A 11 10.32 -5.74 -12.41
N SER A 12 10.18 -6.13 -11.13
CA SER A 12 8.94 -6.70 -10.59
C SER A 12 7.94 -5.64 -10.10
N ALA A 13 8.32 -4.36 -10.12
CA ALA A 13 7.43 -3.27 -9.74
C ALA A 13 6.29 -3.12 -10.77
N LEU A 14 5.07 -3.00 -10.26
CA LEU A 14 3.86 -2.82 -11.05
C LEU A 14 3.49 -1.35 -11.13
N SER A 15 2.84 -0.94 -12.22
CA SER A 15 2.37 0.44 -12.36
C SER A 15 1.45 0.83 -11.21
N GLY A 16 1.69 2.03 -10.68
CA GLY A 16 0.83 2.66 -9.68
C GLY A 16 -0.47 3.24 -10.25
N GLU A 17 -0.58 3.41 -11.57
CA GLU A 17 -1.77 3.98 -12.18
C GLU A 17 -2.97 3.04 -12.02
N ILE A 18 -4.07 3.56 -11.46
CA ILE A 18 -5.28 2.78 -11.20
C ILE A 18 -5.83 2.27 -12.54
N GLY A 19 -6.14 0.97 -12.61
CA GLY A 19 -6.62 0.31 -13.82
C GLY A 19 -5.53 -0.24 -14.75
N SER A 20 -4.27 0.17 -14.58
CA SER A 20 -3.14 -0.37 -15.38
C SER A 20 -2.52 -1.64 -14.80
N ASN A 21 -2.76 -1.93 -13.51
CA ASN A 21 -2.23 -3.10 -12.82
C ASN A 21 -3.19 -4.29 -12.96
N PRO A 22 -2.82 -5.37 -13.66
CA PRO A 22 -3.72 -6.49 -13.93
C PRO A 22 -4.13 -7.25 -12.66
N TYR A 23 -3.25 -7.34 -11.67
CA TYR A 23 -3.56 -7.98 -10.40
C TYR A 23 -4.55 -7.16 -9.58
N MET A 24 -4.45 -5.82 -9.63
CA MET A 24 -5.42 -4.95 -8.97
C MET A 24 -6.84 -5.19 -9.49
N ALA A 25 -7.01 -5.38 -10.80
CA ALA A 25 -8.31 -5.70 -11.40
C ALA A 25 -8.83 -7.09 -10.95
N GLN A 26 -7.95 -8.08 -10.84
CA GLN A 26 -8.32 -9.42 -10.35
C GLN A 26 -8.81 -9.35 -8.89
N PHE A 27 -8.08 -8.67 -8.01
CA PHE A 27 -8.48 -8.50 -6.61
C PHE A 27 -9.72 -7.61 -6.45
N SER A 28 -9.93 -6.63 -7.33
CA SER A 28 -11.15 -5.81 -7.35
C SER A 28 -12.38 -6.66 -7.68
N ASN A 29 -12.29 -7.53 -8.69
CA ASN A 29 -13.35 -8.47 -9.02
C ASN A 29 -13.61 -9.45 -7.88
N LEU A 30 -12.55 -9.96 -7.24
CA LEU A 30 -12.67 -10.86 -6.09
C LEU A 30 -13.33 -10.18 -4.88
N ALA A 31 -12.96 -8.92 -4.59
CA ALA A 31 -13.58 -8.12 -3.53
C ALA A 31 -15.10 -7.98 -3.75
N LYS A 32 -15.50 -7.72 -5.00
CA LYS A 32 -16.90 -7.62 -5.41
C LYS A 32 -17.63 -8.97 -5.31
N GLU A 33 -17.03 -10.04 -5.83
CA GLU A 33 -17.60 -11.39 -5.84
C GLU A 33 -17.90 -11.87 -4.42
N LEU A 34 -16.93 -11.68 -3.51
CA LEU A 34 -17.04 -12.14 -2.13
C LEU A 34 -17.70 -11.11 -1.20
N ASN A 35 -18.01 -9.90 -1.69
CA ASN A 35 -18.54 -8.78 -0.91
C ASN A 35 -17.67 -8.46 0.34
N VAL A 36 -16.36 -8.40 0.13
CA VAL A 36 -15.34 -8.10 1.16
C VAL A 36 -14.47 -6.93 0.76
N VAL A 37 -13.95 -6.20 1.75
CA VAL A 37 -12.94 -5.15 1.54
C VAL A 37 -11.56 -5.80 1.45
N ILE A 38 -10.74 -5.42 0.47
CA ILE A 38 -9.39 -5.96 0.28
C ILE A 38 -8.36 -4.82 0.24
N PRO A 39 -7.48 -4.72 1.25
CA PRO A 39 -6.25 -3.94 1.16
C PRO A 39 -5.23 -4.70 0.29
N PHE A 40 -5.03 -4.25 -0.95
CA PHE A 40 -4.10 -4.88 -1.90
C PHE A 40 -2.73 -4.21 -1.85
N SER A 41 -1.74 -4.89 -1.27
CA SER A 41 -0.35 -4.41 -1.17
C SER A 41 0.49 -4.84 -2.36
N PHE A 42 1.31 -3.95 -2.91
CA PHE A 42 2.19 -4.24 -4.05
C PHE A 42 3.42 -3.31 -4.11
N PHE A 43 4.41 -3.72 -4.90
CA PHE A 43 5.57 -2.90 -5.25
C PHE A 43 5.18 -1.93 -6.37
N GLU A 44 4.99 -0.66 -6.04
CA GLU A 44 4.56 0.38 -6.98
C GLU A 44 5.74 1.00 -7.72
N ARG A 45 5.60 1.16 -9.03
CA ARG A 45 6.37 2.08 -9.87
C ARG A 45 5.49 3.28 -10.26
N SER A 46 5.99 4.47 -9.97
CA SER A 46 5.38 5.75 -10.36
C SER A 46 6.45 6.58 -11.07
N ASN A 47 6.44 6.54 -12.40
CA ASN A 47 7.54 7.03 -13.23
C ASN A 47 8.88 6.38 -12.85
N GLN A 48 9.82 7.17 -12.34
CA GLN A 48 11.15 6.74 -11.89
C GLN A 48 11.25 6.56 -10.38
N VAL A 49 10.12 6.72 -9.66
CA VAL A 49 10.05 6.58 -8.21
C VAL A 49 9.29 5.32 -7.86
N PHE A 50 9.72 4.68 -6.78
CA PHE A 50 9.20 3.39 -6.36
C PHE A 50 8.72 3.44 -4.91
N TYR A 51 7.62 2.75 -4.62
CA TYR A 51 6.98 2.78 -3.31
C TYR A 51 6.49 1.39 -2.89
N ASN A 52 6.39 1.19 -1.57
CA ASN A 52 5.61 0.11 -1.00
C ASN A 52 4.19 0.63 -0.76
N THR A 53 3.22 0.09 -1.48
CA THR A 53 1.90 0.72 -1.63
C THR A 53 0.80 -0.27 -1.33
N VAL A 54 -0.23 0.20 -0.63
CA VAL A 54 -1.52 -0.47 -0.53
C VAL A 54 -2.58 0.32 -1.28
N VAL A 55 -3.41 -0.37 -2.04
CA VAL A 55 -4.64 0.16 -2.62
C VAL A 55 -5.83 -0.44 -1.89
N MET A 56 -6.78 0.40 -1.49
CA MET A 56 -7.99 -0.05 -0.82
C MET A 56 -9.08 -0.37 -1.85
N LEU A 57 -9.49 -1.63 -1.90
CA LEU A 57 -10.59 -2.12 -2.73
C LEU A 57 -11.82 -2.32 -1.85
N ASP A 58 -12.90 -1.61 -2.14
CA ASP A 58 -14.16 -1.72 -1.40
C ASP A 58 -14.94 -3.00 -1.79
N SER A 59 -15.96 -3.35 -1.02
CA SER A 59 -16.71 -4.60 -1.19
C SER A 59 -17.58 -4.66 -2.46
N ASN A 60 -17.69 -3.56 -3.20
CA ASN A 60 -18.29 -3.49 -4.54
C ASN A 60 -17.25 -3.58 -5.68
N GLY A 61 -15.96 -3.71 -5.34
CA GLY A 61 -14.83 -3.68 -6.27
C GLY A 61 -14.26 -2.29 -6.57
N GLU A 62 -14.81 -1.22 -5.99
CA GLU A 62 -14.35 0.14 -6.20
C GLU A 62 -12.96 0.38 -5.60
N VAL A 63 -12.11 1.12 -6.31
CA VAL A 63 -10.80 1.53 -5.84
C VAL A 63 -10.93 2.84 -5.07
N LEU A 64 -10.89 2.80 -3.74
CA LEU A 64 -11.06 3.99 -2.89
C LEU A 64 -9.81 4.89 -2.86
N GLY A 65 -8.66 4.37 -3.28
CA GLY A 65 -7.41 5.10 -3.36
C GLY A 65 -6.23 4.26 -2.87
N LYS A 66 -5.09 4.94 -2.68
CA LYS A 66 -3.84 4.31 -2.24
C LYS A 66 -3.20 5.02 -1.05
N TYR A 67 -2.43 4.26 -0.28
CA TYR A 67 -1.51 4.72 0.75
C TYR A 67 -0.10 4.16 0.44
N ARG A 68 0.91 5.03 0.49
CA ARG A 68 2.34 4.66 0.33
C ARG A 68 3.00 4.65 1.70
N LYS A 69 3.72 3.57 2.01
CA LYS A 69 4.38 3.31 3.30
C LYS A 69 5.24 4.51 3.70
N SER A 70 4.99 5.08 4.88
CA SER A 70 5.66 6.30 5.34
C SER A 70 7.04 5.97 5.91
N HIS A 71 7.12 4.96 6.78
CA HIS A 71 8.35 4.62 7.48
C HIS A 71 9.05 3.44 6.81
N ILE A 72 10.16 3.72 6.12
CA ILE A 72 10.91 2.70 5.37
C ILE A 72 12.06 2.14 6.24
N PRO A 73 12.06 0.85 6.61
CA PRO A 73 13.12 0.27 7.42
C PRO A 73 14.42 0.08 6.62
N THR A 74 15.54 0.10 7.34
CA THR A 74 16.83 -0.41 6.84
C THR A 74 17.54 -1.14 7.97
N GLY A 75 18.16 -2.28 7.67
CA GLY A 75 18.90 -3.09 8.63
C GLY A 75 19.17 -4.50 8.09
N PRO A 76 19.95 -5.33 8.81
CA PRO A 76 20.18 -6.72 8.43
C PRO A 76 18.86 -7.47 8.20
N GLY A 77 18.70 -8.04 7.00
CA GLY A 77 17.47 -8.72 6.60
C GLY A 77 16.34 -7.82 6.08
N TYR A 78 16.45 -6.50 6.16
CA TYR A 78 15.45 -5.53 5.71
C TYR A 78 16.11 -4.33 5.03
N GLN A 79 16.34 -4.41 3.72
CA GLN A 79 17.00 -3.36 2.93
C GLN A 79 15.98 -2.51 2.15
N GLU A 80 14.85 -2.16 2.77
CA GLU A 80 13.74 -1.51 2.08
C GLU A 80 14.06 -0.10 1.57
N LYS A 81 14.93 0.66 2.26
CA LYS A 81 15.34 2.02 1.83
C LYS A 81 16.05 2.05 0.47
N TYR A 82 16.58 0.93 0.00
CA TYR A 82 17.14 0.83 -1.35
C TYR A 82 16.05 0.80 -2.43
N TYR A 83 14.89 0.22 -2.12
CA TYR A 83 13.81 -0.03 -3.09
C TYR A 83 12.70 1.01 -3.06
N PHE A 84 12.38 1.54 -1.88
CA PHE A 84 11.20 2.38 -1.70
C PHE A 84 11.60 3.77 -1.23
N SER A 85 11.07 4.77 -1.92
CA SER A 85 11.02 6.13 -1.39
C SER A 85 10.03 6.21 -0.23
N PRO A 86 10.28 7.06 0.78
CA PRO A 86 9.26 7.38 1.79
C PRO A 86 7.97 7.83 1.13
N GLY A 87 6.84 7.32 1.61
CA GLY A 87 5.53 7.61 1.04
C GLY A 87 5.15 9.08 1.09
N ASP A 88 4.45 9.54 0.06
CA ASP A 88 4.03 10.94 -0.14
C ASP A 88 2.51 11.14 -0.01
N THR A 89 1.76 10.11 0.39
CA THR A 89 0.29 10.17 0.48
C THR A 89 -0.23 10.77 1.79
N GLY A 90 0.62 10.84 2.82
CA GLY A 90 0.19 10.97 4.22
C GLY A 90 -0.58 9.74 4.73
N PHE A 91 -0.85 9.67 6.03
CA PHE A 91 -1.72 8.63 6.61
C PHE A 91 -3.16 8.83 6.12
N LYS A 92 -3.83 7.74 5.73
CA LYS A 92 -5.18 7.78 5.14
C LYS A 92 -6.14 6.83 5.82
N VAL A 93 -7.38 7.32 5.96
CA VAL A 93 -8.55 6.54 6.33
C VAL A 93 -9.43 6.38 5.10
N PHE A 94 -9.85 5.14 4.83
CA PHE A 94 -10.70 4.81 3.71
C PHE A 94 -12.12 4.57 4.21
N GLN A 95 -13.10 5.26 3.61
CA GLN A 95 -14.51 5.07 3.91
C GLN A 95 -15.04 3.90 3.09
N THR A 96 -15.08 2.72 3.68
CA THR A 96 -15.54 1.49 3.02
C THR A 96 -17.00 1.22 3.35
N ARG A 97 -17.66 0.34 2.59
CA ARG A 97 -19.01 -0.14 2.92
C ARG A 97 -19.09 -0.93 4.23
N LYS A 98 -17.94 -1.32 4.80
CA LYS A 98 -17.83 -2.09 6.05
C LYS A 98 -17.38 -1.23 7.24
N GLY A 99 -17.18 0.08 7.03
CA GLY A 99 -16.70 1.01 8.04
C GLY A 99 -15.48 1.81 7.58
N ALA A 100 -15.11 2.81 8.37
CA ALA A 100 -13.87 3.54 8.17
C ALA A 100 -12.68 2.64 8.54
N VAL A 101 -11.66 2.59 7.68
CA VAL A 101 -10.47 1.75 7.90
C VAL A 101 -9.21 2.57 7.65
N GLY A 102 -8.37 2.70 8.68
CA GLY A 102 -7.00 3.20 8.56
C GLY A 102 -6.01 2.07 8.26
N VAL A 103 -5.06 2.31 7.36
CA VAL A 103 -4.02 1.31 7.04
C VAL A 103 -2.62 1.91 7.19
N GLY A 104 -1.78 1.25 7.98
CA GLY A 104 -0.33 1.40 8.00
C GLY A 104 0.34 0.13 7.45
N ILE A 105 1.53 0.25 6.87
CA ILE A 105 2.23 -0.89 6.25
C ILE A 105 3.43 -1.27 7.09
N CYS A 106 3.43 -2.49 7.65
CA CYS A 106 4.58 -3.15 8.27
C CYS A 106 5.33 -2.27 9.28
N TRP A 107 6.40 -1.60 8.89
CA TRP A 107 7.23 -0.79 9.78
C TRP A 107 6.52 0.44 10.34
N ASP A 108 5.45 0.90 9.68
CA ASP A 108 4.58 1.95 10.22
C ASP A 108 3.99 1.61 11.59
N GLN A 109 3.84 0.32 11.93
CA GLN A 109 3.25 -0.11 13.21
C GLN A 109 4.09 0.28 14.44
N TRP A 110 5.39 0.55 14.23
CA TRP A 110 6.32 0.93 15.31
C TRP A 110 6.26 2.41 15.68
N PHE A 111 5.47 3.20 14.94
CA PHE A 111 5.34 4.64 15.14
C PHE A 111 3.94 4.93 15.71
N PRO A 112 3.81 5.21 17.01
CA PRO A 112 2.53 5.54 17.63
C PRO A 112 1.78 6.68 16.93
N GLU A 113 2.52 7.60 16.31
CA GLU A 113 2.01 8.70 15.50
C GLU A 113 1.17 8.19 14.32
N CYS A 114 1.56 7.07 13.69
CA CYS A 114 0.77 6.46 12.62
C CYS A 114 -0.63 6.08 13.13
N ALA A 115 -0.68 5.27 14.21
CA ALA A 115 -1.94 4.85 14.80
C ALA A 115 -2.78 6.03 15.29
N ARG A 116 -2.14 7.04 15.91
CA ARG A 116 -2.81 8.26 16.38
C ARG A 116 -3.40 9.07 15.23
N CYS A 117 -2.65 9.30 14.15
CA CYS A 117 -3.13 10.05 12.99
C CYS A 117 -4.31 9.34 12.31
N LEU A 118 -4.26 8.01 12.19
CA LEU A 118 -5.37 7.22 11.66
C LEU A 118 -6.62 7.32 12.55
N ALA A 119 -6.47 7.18 13.87
CA ALA A 119 -7.59 7.33 14.81
C ALA A 119 -8.19 8.75 14.79
N LEU A 120 -7.35 9.79 14.73
CA LEU A 120 -7.83 11.17 14.58
C LEU A 120 -8.52 11.43 13.23
N GLY A 121 -8.15 10.67 12.20
CA GLY A 121 -8.82 10.65 10.90
C GLY A 121 -10.14 9.87 10.87
N GLY A 122 -10.55 9.27 12.00
CA GLY A 122 -11.81 8.53 12.13
C GLY A 122 -11.74 7.07 11.69
N ALA A 123 -10.55 6.46 11.68
CA ALA A 123 -10.38 5.01 11.55
C ALA A 123 -10.92 4.24 12.75
#